data_AF-A0A142Y6U1-F1
#
_entry.id   AF-A0A142Y6U1-F1
#
_cell.length_a   1.000
_cell.length_b   1.000
_cell.length_c   1.000
_cell.angle_alpha   90.00
_cell.angle_beta   90.00
_cell.angle_gamma   90.00
#
_symmetry.space_group_name_H-M   'P 1'
#
loop_
_entity.id
_entity.type
_entity.pdbx_description
1 polymer ?
#
loop_
_entity_poly.entity_id
_entity_poly.type
_entity_poly.pdbx_seq_one_letter_code
_entity_poly.pdbx_strand_id
1 'polypeptide(L)'
;MNQPDHRDLLESSPSLCFILTSAFDGDVDPKEQSRFEELVSQLREHRNPLVSEVFQAASRRLYRDCEALVRELGNQDMMVLPARLLLCRNFVLERYPEHASEFLNVLYEMSQAIANAAGGTFGFGNKVNRSERAALALIAGALGIHEAGGESSEAEVRI
;
A
#
# COMPACT_ATOMS: atom_id res chain seq x y z
N MET A 1 -20.95 -12.63 -8.55
CA MET A 1 -19.56 -12.27 -8.19
C MET A 1 -19.19 -13.13 -6.99
N ASN A 2 -18.24 -14.06 -7.12
CA ASN A 2 -17.77 -14.83 -5.96
C ASN A 2 -17.02 -13.87 -5.04
N GLN A 3 -17.30 -13.89 -3.74
CA GLN A 3 -16.51 -13.11 -2.79
C GLN A 3 -15.06 -13.61 -2.85
N PRO A 4 -14.06 -12.70 -2.98
CA PRO A 4 -12.67 -13.10 -2.96
C PRO A 4 -12.36 -13.79 -1.62
N ASP A 5 -11.57 -14.86 -1.68
CA ASP A 5 -11.08 -15.54 -0.47
C ASP A 5 -10.38 -14.49 0.42
N HIS A 6 -10.81 -14.38 1.68
CA HIS A 6 -10.26 -13.40 2.62
C HIS A 6 -8.75 -13.54 2.80
N ARG A 7 -8.23 -14.76 2.69
CA ARG A 7 -6.80 -15.00 2.72
C ARG A 7 -6.10 -14.42 1.49
N ASP A 8 -6.71 -14.57 0.32
CA ASP A 8 -6.19 -13.99 -0.91
C ASP A 8 -6.15 -12.46 -0.86
N LEU A 9 -7.17 -11.83 -0.25
CA LEU A 9 -7.17 -10.38 -0.01
C LEU A 9 -6.00 -9.92 0.86
N LEU A 10 -5.73 -10.62 1.96
CA LEU A 10 -4.61 -10.30 2.84
C LEU A 10 -3.27 -10.46 2.13
N GLU A 11 -3.05 -11.63 1.53
CA GLU A 11 -1.76 -11.99 0.92
C GLU A 11 -1.44 -11.13 -0.31
N SER A 12 -2.47 -10.66 -1.03
CA SER A 12 -2.30 -9.76 -2.17
C SER A 12 -2.19 -8.28 -1.79
N SER A 13 -2.49 -7.90 -0.53
CA SER A 13 -2.51 -6.49 -0.11
C SER A 13 -1.19 -5.74 -0.32
N PRO A 14 0.02 -6.33 -0.13
CA PRO A 14 1.26 -5.63 -0.45
C PRO A 14 1.39 -5.34 -1.96
N SER A 15 1.03 -6.32 -2.80
CA SER A 15 1.04 -6.17 -4.26
C SER A 15 0.00 -5.15 -4.72
N LEU A 16 -1.18 -5.08 -4.08
CA LEU A 16 -2.19 -4.06 -4.37
C LEU A 16 -1.65 -2.64 -4.09
N CYS A 17 -0.99 -2.46 -2.95
CA CYS A 17 -0.33 -1.20 -2.59
C CYS A 17 0.77 -0.82 -3.59
N PHE A 18 1.63 -1.77 -3.97
CA PHE A 18 2.69 -1.55 -4.95
C PHE A 18 2.10 -1.13 -6.31
N ILE A 19 1.14 -1.88 -6.83
CA ILE A 19 0.53 -1.61 -8.14
C ILE A 19 -0.23 -0.28 -8.16
N LEU A 20 -0.94 0.05 -7.09
CA LEU A 20 -1.59 1.36 -6.98
C LEU A 20 -0.58 2.50 -6.95
N THR A 21 0.58 2.31 -6.33
CA THR A 21 1.60 3.35 -6.17
C THR A 21 2.40 3.55 -7.46
N SER A 22 2.90 2.46 -8.04
CA SER A 22 3.86 2.49 -9.14
C SER A 22 3.19 2.44 -10.50
N ALA A 23 2.20 1.56 -10.71
CA ALA A 23 1.55 1.39 -12.01
C ALA A 23 0.33 2.31 -12.23
N PHE A 24 0.19 3.40 -11.47
CA PHE A 24 -0.96 4.31 -11.60
C PHE A 24 -1.02 4.97 -12.98
N ASP A 25 0.13 5.28 -13.58
CA ASP A 25 0.24 5.84 -14.93
C ASP A 25 0.54 4.78 -16.01
N GLY A 26 0.61 3.50 -15.62
CA GLY A 26 0.78 2.36 -16.51
C GLY A 26 2.22 1.91 -16.75
N ASP A 27 3.22 2.51 -16.09
CA ASP A 27 4.61 2.03 -16.11
C ASP A 27 5.10 1.70 -14.70
N VAL A 28 6.13 0.87 -14.56
CA VAL A 28 6.72 0.53 -13.25
C VAL A 28 8.22 0.75 -13.33
N ASP A 29 8.76 1.68 -12.52
CA ASP A 29 10.20 1.95 -12.53
C ASP A 29 10.96 0.79 -11.85
N PRO A 30 12.07 0.30 -12.43
CA PRO A 30 12.90 -0.74 -11.81
C PRO A 30 13.35 -0.44 -10.36
N LYS A 31 13.51 0.83 -9.98
CA LYS A 31 13.85 1.25 -8.62
C LYS A 31 12.68 1.04 -7.66
N GLU A 32 11.45 1.28 -8.10
CA GLU A 32 10.26 1.02 -7.30
C GLU A 32 10.07 -0.47 -7.09
N GLN A 33 10.26 -1.26 -8.14
CA GLN A 33 10.23 -2.71 -8.03
C GLN A 33 11.31 -3.23 -7.07
N SER A 34 12.56 -2.78 -7.24
CA SER A 34 13.66 -3.17 -6.34
C SER A 34 13.36 -2.78 -4.89
N ARG A 35 12.79 -1.57 -4.69
CA ARG A 35 12.43 -1.11 -3.34
C ARG A 35 11.31 -1.95 -2.73
N PHE A 36 10.30 -2.32 -3.53
CA PHE A 36 9.23 -3.19 -3.09
C PHE A 36 9.75 -4.58 -2.69
N GLU A 37 10.62 -5.18 -3.50
CA GLU A 37 11.25 -6.48 -3.20
C GLU A 37 12.05 -6.44 -1.90
N GLU A 38 12.83 -5.38 -1.68
CA GLU A 38 13.57 -5.15 -0.43
C GLU A 38 12.64 -5.05 0.79
N LEU A 39 11.61 -4.20 0.70
CA LEU A 39 10.65 -3.98 1.79
C LEU A 39 9.90 -5.27 2.13
N VAL A 40 9.48 -6.03 1.11
CA VAL A 40 8.85 -7.33 1.33
C VAL A 40 9.78 -8.28 2.05
N SER A 41 11.06 -8.33 1.66
CA SER A 41 12.06 -9.17 2.34
C SER A 41 12.22 -8.78 3.82
N GLN A 42 12.31 -7.48 4.13
CA GLN A 42 12.47 -6.97 5.48
C GLN A 42 11.25 -7.23 6.37
N LEU A 43 10.04 -7.01 5.85
CA LEU A 43 8.79 -7.09 6.62
C LEU A 43 8.37 -8.54 6.93
N ARG A 44 9.01 -9.55 6.32
CA ARG A 44 8.83 -10.97 6.68
C ARG A 44 9.24 -11.29 8.10
N GLU A 45 10.17 -10.53 8.67
CA GLU A 45 10.68 -10.74 10.05
C GLU A 45 10.06 -9.75 11.04
N HIS A 46 8.96 -9.09 10.66
CA HIS A 46 8.31 -8.10 11.50
C HIS A 46 7.76 -8.71 12.80
N ARG A 47 7.86 -7.98 13.92
CA ARG A 47 7.41 -8.42 15.25
C ARG A 47 5.90 -8.72 15.32
N ASN A 48 5.12 -8.01 14.50
CA ASN A 48 3.69 -8.22 14.40
C ASN A 48 3.44 -9.48 13.56
N PRO A 49 2.79 -10.53 14.11
CA PRO A 49 2.65 -11.81 13.43
C PRO A 49 1.82 -11.72 12.15
N LEU A 50 0.79 -10.86 12.11
CA LEU A 50 -0.02 -10.65 10.90
C LEU A 50 0.83 -10.04 9.78
N VAL A 51 1.66 -9.05 10.11
CA VAL A 51 2.60 -8.46 9.14
C VAL A 51 3.57 -9.53 8.64
N SER A 52 4.25 -10.24 9.55
CA SER A 52 5.21 -11.28 9.17
C SER A 52 4.58 -12.34 8.25
N GLU A 53 3.40 -12.85 8.60
CA GLU A 53 2.71 -13.88 7.82
C GLU A 53 2.32 -13.38 6.41
N VAL A 54 1.70 -12.21 6.32
CA VAL A 54 1.27 -11.63 5.03
C VAL A 54 2.46 -11.37 4.13
N PHE A 55 3.55 -10.80 4.66
CA PHE A 55 4.73 -10.49 3.86
C PHE A 55 5.53 -11.74 3.48
N GLN A 56 5.49 -12.81 4.28
CA GLN A 56 6.01 -14.12 3.87
C GLN A 56 5.22 -14.70 2.70
N ALA A 57 3.89 -14.59 2.73
CA ALA A 57 3.06 -15.04 1.61
C ALA A 57 3.26 -14.19 0.36
N ALA A 58 3.29 -12.86 0.50
CA ALA A 58 3.52 -11.91 -0.60
C ALA A 58 4.84 -12.19 -1.33
N SER A 59 5.92 -12.48 -0.59
CA SER A 59 7.23 -12.81 -1.19
C SER A 59 7.19 -14.04 -2.13
N ARG A 60 6.28 -14.98 -1.91
CA ARG A 60 6.12 -16.18 -2.75
C ARG A 60 5.25 -15.95 -3.97
N ARG A 61 4.45 -14.87 -3.95
CA ARG A 61 3.42 -14.57 -4.94
C ARG A 61 3.73 -13.33 -5.77
N LEU A 62 4.74 -12.56 -5.39
CA LEU A 62 5.09 -11.24 -5.91
C LEU A 62 4.94 -11.11 -7.43
N TYR A 63 5.67 -11.93 -8.19
CA TYR A 63 5.66 -11.88 -9.66
C TYR A 63 4.31 -12.24 -10.26
N ARG A 64 3.65 -13.26 -9.73
CA ARG A 64 2.34 -13.73 -10.22
C ARG A 64 1.26 -12.68 -9.99
N ASP A 65 1.23 -12.12 -8.78
CA ASP A 65 0.19 -11.19 -8.38
C ASP A 65 0.40 -9.83 -9.06
N CYS A 66 1.64 -9.36 -9.24
CA CYS A 66 1.92 -8.12 -9.98
C CYS A 66 1.48 -8.22 -11.45
N GLU A 67 1.81 -9.31 -12.15
CA GLU A 67 1.40 -9.48 -13.55
C GLU A 67 -0.13 -9.52 -13.70
N ALA A 68 -0.82 -10.23 -12.81
CA ALA A 68 -2.28 -10.30 -12.82
C ALA A 68 -2.93 -8.94 -12.56
N LEU A 69 -2.41 -8.18 -11.58
CA LEU A 69 -2.94 -6.88 -11.20
C LEU A 69 -2.68 -5.79 -12.25
N VAL A 70 -1.52 -5.79 -12.92
CA VAL A 70 -1.25 -4.87 -14.05
C VAL A 70 -2.21 -5.15 -15.21
N ARG A 71 -2.47 -6.42 -15.53
CA ARG A 71 -3.48 -6.79 -16.53
C ARG A 71 -4.88 -6.37 -16.11
N GLU A 72 -5.19 -6.40 -14.81
CA GLU A 72 -6.49 -5.96 -14.28
C GLU A 72 -6.66 -4.44 -14.43
N LEU A 73 -5.63 -3.64 -14.12
CA LEU A 73 -5.63 -2.19 -14.35
C LEU A 73 -5.85 -1.81 -15.82
N GLY A 74 -5.19 -2.51 -16.75
CA GLY A 74 -5.34 -2.23 -18.18
C GLY A 74 -6.72 -2.56 -18.76
N ASN A 75 -7.54 -3.35 -18.04
CA ASN A 75 -8.82 -3.86 -18.52
C ASN A 75 -10.05 -3.41 -17.69
N GLN A 76 -9.88 -2.69 -16.59
CA GLN A 76 -10.96 -2.39 -15.64
C GLN A 76 -11.00 -0.93 -15.15
N ASP A 77 -12.07 -0.60 -14.41
CA ASP A 77 -12.20 0.63 -13.64
C ASP A 77 -11.13 0.68 -12.54
N MET A 78 -10.34 1.77 -12.51
CA MET A 78 -9.30 2.01 -11.52
C MET A 78 -9.79 1.94 -10.07
N MET A 79 -11.10 2.05 -9.83
CA MET A 79 -11.70 1.96 -8.50
C MET A 79 -11.74 0.53 -7.91
N VAL A 80 -11.46 -0.51 -8.70
CA VAL A 80 -11.49 -1.90 -8.22
C VAL A 80 -10.39 -2.18 -7.19
N LEU A 81 -9.16 -1.69 -7.40
CA LEU A 81 -8.05 -1.97 -6.50
C LEU A 81 -8.21 -1.30 -5.12
N PRO A 82 -8.59 0.00 -5.02
CA PRO A 82 -8.88 0.62 -3.73
C PRO A 82 -10.03 -0.07 -2.99
N ALA A 83 -11.07 -0.56 -3.71
CA ALA A 83 -12.16 -1.31 -3.09
C ALA A 83 -11.68 -2.64 -2.47
N ARG A 84 -10.72 -3.34 -3.11
CA ARG A 84 -10.09 -4.55 -2.53
C ARG A 84 -9.30 -4.23 -1.27
N LEU A 85 -8.56 -3.11 -1.24
CA LEU A 85 -7.87 -2.65 -0.03
C LEU A 85 -8.85 -2.30 1.10
N LEU A 86 -9.99 -1.69 0.79
CA LEU A 86 -11.04 -1.43 1.78
C LEU A 86 -11.62 -2.73 2.36
N LEU A 87 -11.85 -3.76 1.53
CA LEU A 87 -12.27 -5.08 2.00
C LEU A 87 -11.21 -5.73 2.90
N CYS A 88 -9.94 -5.64 2.52
CA CYS A 88 -8.81 -6.09 3.34
C CYS A 88 -8.81 -5.39 4.70
N ARG A 89 -8.94 -4.06 4.73
CA ARG A 89 -9.03 -3.28 5.98
C ARG A 89 -10.15 -3.79 6.88
N ASN A 90 -11.37 -3.91 6.34
CA ASN A 90 -12.53 -4.33 7.14
C ASN A 90 -12.33 -5.74 7.70
N PHE A 91 -11.78 -6.66 6.90
CA PHE A 91 -11.46 -8.01 7.34
C PHE A 91 -10.42 -8.02 8.48
N VAL A 92 -9.35 -7.23 8.33
CA VAL A 92 -8.29 -7.13 9.36
C VAL A 92 -8.82 -6.55 10.66
N LEU A 93 -9.63 -5.48 10.59
CA LEU A 93 -10.25 -4.87 11.76
C LEU A 93 -11.21 -5.82 12.49
N GLU A 94 -11.92 -6.68 11.74
CA GLU A 94 -12.85 -7.66 12.31
C GLU A 94 -12.13 -8.86 12.93
N ARG A 95 -11.11 -9.40 12.25
CA ARG A 95 -10.51 -10.70 12.59
C ARG A 95 -9.21 -10.63 13.35
N TYR A 96 -8.49 -9.51 13.25
CA TYR A 96 -7.19 -9.31 13.89
C TYR A 96 -7.10 -7.91 14.52
N PRO A 97 -8.08 -7.49 15.34
CA PRO A 97 -8.17 -6.12 15.85
C PRO A 97 -6.91 -5.68 16.60
N GLU A 98 -6.24 -6.59 17.31
CA GLU A 98 -4.99 -6.34 18.04
C GLU A 98 -3.78 -6.06 17.14
N HIS A 99 -3.82 -6.50 15.88
CA HIS A 99 -2.74 -6.33 14.91
C HIS A 99 -3.07 -5.31 13.82
N ALA A 100 -4.35 -4.93 13.71
CA ALA A 100 -4.88 -4.20 12.57
C ALA A 100 -4.20 -2.85 12.34
N SER A 101 -4.07 -2.02 13.39
CA SER A 101 -3.50 -0.68 13.22
C SER A 101 -2.07 -0.71 12.72
N GLU A 102 -1.21 -1.57 13.29
CA GLU A 102 0.19 -1.68 12.87
C GLU A 102 0.29 -2.28 11.46
N PHE A 103 -0.53 -3.29 11.13
CA PHE A 103 -0.55 -3.87 9.79
C PHE A 103 -0.94 -2.86 8.71
N LEU A 104 -2.02 -2.09 8.92
CA LEU A 104 -2.48 -1.10 7.97
C LEU A 104 -1.46 0.04 7.80
N ASN A 105 -0.83 0.48 8.91
CA ASN A 105 0.25 1.47 8.86
C ASN A 105 1.45 0.96 8.07
N VAL A 106 1.88 -0.30 8.27
CA VAL A 106 2.99 -0.89 7.51
C VAL A 106 2.71 -0.93 6.01
N LEU A 107 1.48 -1.27 5.59
CA LEU A 107 1.09 -1.25 4.18
C LEU A 107 1.22 0.16 3.57
N TYR A 108 0.80 1.19 4.30
CA TYR A 108 0.89 2.57 3.85
C TYR A 108 2.32 3.10 3.86
N GLU A 109 3.08 2.87 4.92
CA GLU A 109 4.51 3.23 5.01
C GLU A 109 5.33 2.58 3.90
N MET A 110 5.03 1.32 3.56
CA MET A 110 5.63 0.64 2.42
C MET A 110 5.31 1.37 1.10
N SER A 111 4.04 1.74 0.90
CA SER A 111 3.60 2.49 -0.29
C SER A 111 4.32 3.83 -0.41
N GLN A 112 4.46 4.57 0.70
CA GLN A 112 5.23 5.82 0.73
C GLN A 112 6.71 5.60 0.40
N ALA A 113 7.32 4.55 0.95
CA ALA A 113 8.71 4.23 0.70
C ALA A 113 8.99 3.86 -0.77
N ILE A 114 8.04 3.20 -1.44
CA ILE A 114 8.10 2.89 -2.87
C ILE A 114 8.01 4.16 -3.70
N ALA A 115 6.98 5.00 -3.49
CA ALA A 115 6.83 6.28 -4.21
C ALA A 115 8.07 7.17 -4.07
N ASN A 116 8.68 7.20 -2.89
CA ASN A 116 9.88 7.99 -2.64
C ASN A 116 11.13 7.44 -3.34
N ALA A 117 11.19 6.14 -3.68
CA ALA A 117 12.32 5.55 -4.38
C ALA A 117 12.39 5.94 -5.87
N ALA A 118 11.24 6.25 -6.49
CA ALA A 118 11.14 6.77 -7.85
C ALA A 118 11.70 8.20 -7.97
N GLY A 119 11.70 8.99 -6.88
CA GLY A 119 11.97 10.43 -6.81
C GLY A 119 13.38 10.94 -7.17
N GLY A 120 14.23 10.13 -7.81
CA GLY A 120 15.37 10.59 -8.61
C GLY A 120 16.42 11.49 -7.91
N THR A 121 17.48 10.88 -7.40
CA THR A 121 18.79 11.50 -7.13
C THR A 121 19.57 11.79 -8.41
N PHE A 122 19.15 12.75 -9.26
CA PHE A 122 20.07 13.42 -10.20
C PHE A 122 19.46 14.74 -10.69
N GLY A 123 19.75 15.84 -9.98
CA GLY A 123 19.47 17.21 -10.41
C GLY A 123 17.98 17.59 -10.48
N PHE A 124 17.49 18.33 -9.48
CA PHE A 124 16.15 18.93 -9.42
C PHE A 124 14.93 17.99 -9.24
N GLY A 125 14.75 17.50 -8.00
CA GLY A 125 13.40 17.41 -7.41
C GLY A 125 12.98 16.08 -6.78
N ASN A 126 13.20 15.93 -5.47
CA ASN A 126 12.57 14.94 -4.57
C ASN A 126 11.03 15.14 -4.47
N LYS A 127 10.29 15.12 -5.57
CA LYS A 127 8.84 15.29 -5.53
C LYS A 127 8.13 14.06 -6.04
N VAL A 128 7.47 13.37 -5.10
CA VAL A 128 6.35 12.49 -5.39
C VAL A 128 5.46 13.18 -6.43
N ASN A 129 5.29 12.55 -7.57
CA ASN A 129 4.63 13.17 -8.70
C ASN A 129 3.11 13.32 -8.42
N ARG A 130 2.34 13.95 -9.32
CA ARG A 130 0.89 14.17 -9.08
C ARG A 130 0.12 12.85 -8.99
N SER A 131 0.50 11.85 -9.79
CA SER A 131 -0.12 10.54 -9.87
C SER A 131 0.17 9.71 -8.62
N GLU A 132 1.43 9.64 -8.19
CA GLU A 132 1.85 8.97 -6.96
C GLU A 132 1.17 9.58 -5.72
N ARG A 133 1.01 10.90 -5.66
CA ARG A 133 0.24 11.55 -4.56
C ARG A 133 -1.23 11.17 -4.58
N ALA A 134 -1.83 11.07 -5.76
CA ALA A 134 -3.22 10.63 -5.88
C ALA A 134 -3.37 9.16 -5.47
N ALA A 135 -2.42 8.31 -5.86
CA ALA A 135 -2.35 6.92 -5.45
C ALA A 135 -2.21 6.77 -3.92
N LEU A 136 -1.27 7.49 -3.30
CA LEU A 136 -1.09 7.47 -1.85
C LEU A 136 -2.34 7.94 -1.12
N ALA A 137 -3.03 8.97 -1.62
CA ALA A 137 -4.30 9.42 -1.04
C ALA A 137 -5.41 8.36 -1.16
N LEU A 138 -5.49 7.63 -2.28
CA LEU A 138 -6.43 6.52 -2.44
C LEU A 138 -6.12 5.36 -1.49
N ILE A 139 -4.85 5.01 -1.34
CA ILE A 139 -4.39 3.96 -0.41
C ILE A 139 -4.70 4.38 1.03
N ALA A 140 -4.35 5.61 1.42
CA ALA A 140 -4.64 6.15 2.75
C ALA A 140 -6.14 6.10 3.05
N GLY A 141 -6.97 6.57 2.10
CA GLY A 141 -8.43 6.52 2.22
C GLY A 141 -8.97 5.08 2.37
N ALA A 142 -8.47 4.14 1.56
CA ALA A 142 -8.90 2.74 1.61
C ALA A 142 -8.47 2.03 2.91
N LEU A 143 -7.29 2.36 3.44
CA LEU A 143 -6.77 1.84 4.70
C LEU A 143 -7.30 2.59 5.93
N GLY A 144 -7.96 3.73 5.75
CA GLY A 144 -8.49 4.57 6.82
C GLY A 144 -7.38 5.28 7.60
N ILE A 145 -6.27 5.60 6.95
CA ILE A 145 -5.16 6.35 7.52
C ILE A 145 -5.39 7.83 7.20
N HIS A 146 -5.41 8.65 8.25
CA HIS A 146 -5.42 10.09 8.10
C HIS A 146 -3.97 10.55 7.99
N GLU A 147 -3.56 11.09 6.83
CA GLU A 147 -2.25 11.71 6.70
C GLU A 147 -2.11 12.79 7.79
N ALA A 148 -1.06 12.70 8.60
CA ALA A 148 -0.76 13.71 9.61
C ALA A 148 -0.31 15.00 8.89
N GLY A 149 -1.28 15.78 8.40
CA GLY A 149 -1.07 17.10 7.85
C GLY A 149 -1.04 18.13 8.97
N GLY A 150 0.16 18.54 9.38
CA GLY A 150 0.44 19.83 10.02
C GLY A 150 -0.06 20.01 11.45
N GLU A 151 0.86 20.39 12.34
CA GLU A 151 0.50 21.09 13.56
C GLU A 151 -0.37 22.31 13.23
N SER A 152 -1.64 22.26 13.61
CA SER A 152 -2.36 23.45 14.07
C SER A 152 -2.51 23.32 15.57
N SER A 153 -1.48 23.81 16.27
CA SER A 153 -1.64 24.37 17.60
C SER A 153 -2.64 25.53 17.50
N GLU A 154 -3.90 25.28 17.83
CA GLU A 154 -4.78 26.34 18.34
C GLU A 154 -5.07 26.06 19.81
N ALA A 155 -4.22 26.70 20.61
CA ALA A 155 -4.46 27.29 21.92
C ALA A 155 -5.83 27.04 22.57
N GLU A 156 -5.76 26.62 23.83
CA GLU A 156 -6.69 27.06 24.88
C GLU A 156 -7.15 28.50 24.62
N VAL A 157 -8.40 28.68 24.23
CA VAL A 157 -9.13 29.91 24.54
C VAL A 157 -10.20 29.52 25.55
N ARG A 158 -9.83 29.70 26.82
CA ARG A 158 -10.78 29.86 27.90
C ARG A 158 -11.59 31.13 27.63
N ILE A 159 -12.90 31.02 27.65
CA ILE A 159 -13.80 32.09 28.11
C ILE A 159 -14.70 31.47 29.17
#